data_AF-A0A966D9I9-F1
#
_entry.id   AF-A0A966D9I9-F1
#
_cell.length_a   1.000
_cell.length_b   1.000
_cell.length_c   1.000
_cell.angle_alpha   90.00
_cell.angle_beta   90.00
_cell.angle_gamma   90.00
#
_symmetry.space_group_name_H-M   'P 1'
#
loop_
_entity.id
_entity.type
_entity.pdbx_description
1 polymer ?
#
loop_
_entity_poly.entity_id
_entity_poly.type
_entity_poly.pdbx_seq_one_letter_code
_entity_poly.pdbx_strand_id
1 'polypeptide(L)'
;MQCLPFSEEASRSLTKSVMLYKEHPLDVQLYKTIRSQTEQLLYALPSYLHLLDEEDCCEFFFYCYDAIDYFLSMYREGRLSYLGYLVQVVKKRSRFFISQKSSQTKKEQLLAQCQYYEYTLEEEDEVVEQAYYHTSRCIEQTELTRLPQLFLSLLQPSTKPHVMDTEPLRKLKTALQRGANRKRFLIVLSVSPDLAGTYLLEDLASLLDVEEELLSRYLNTACLMLEKKQQCKTDFEALSNRHFRRLLEIESELEREADEAKRAKLESLRQWTQRVYKAKVEQIRGLEFNLSHSQIGSLLNVPKGTVDSSVHYMKRLISQCLDET
;
A
#
# COMPACT_ATOMS: atom_id res chain seq x y z
N MET A 1 29.88 5.25 46.47
CA MET A 1 29.68 3.80 46.26
C MET A 1 28.18 3.55 46.34
N GLN A 2 27.51 3.39 45.20
CA GLN A 2 26.06 3.13 45.16
C GLN A 2 25.87 1.60 45.09
N CYS A 3 25.18 1.05 46.09
CA CYS A 3 24.86 -0.37 46.14
C CYS A 3 23.92 -0.73 44.99
N LEU A 4 24.32 -1.70 44.17
CA LEU A 4 23.45 -2.42 43.25
C LEU A 4 22.18 -2.90 43.98
N PRO A 5 21.07 -3.18 43.27
CA PRO A 5 19.87 -3.79 43.89
C PRO A 5 20.17 -5.16 44.56
N PHE A 6 21.37 -5.70 44.36
CA PHE A 6 21.90 -6.90 45.00
C PHE A 6 23.22 -6.57 45.70
N SER A 7 23.45 -7.17 46.87
CA SER A 7 24.79 -7.21 47.46
C SER A 7 25.76 -8.02 46.58
N GLU A 8 27.07 -7.83 46.74
CA GLU A 8 28.07 -8.64 46.01
C GLU A 8 27.89 -10.14 46.23
N GLU A 9 27.54 -10.54 47.46
CA GLU A 9 27.27 -11.93 47.82
C GLU A 9 26.03 -12.48 47.09
N ALA A 10 24.95 -11.69 47.03
CA ALA A 10 23.74 -12.07 46.32
C ALA A 10 23.98 -12.16 44.80
N SER A 11 24.81 -11.27 44.24
CA SER A 11 25.22 -11.32 42.82
C SER A 11 26.02 -12.59 42.49
N ARG A 12 26.95 -12.97 43.37
CA ARG A 12 27.73 -14.22 43.23
C ARG A 12 26.84 -15.46 43.38
N SER A 13 25.91 -15.45 44.32
CA SER A 13 24.94 -16.53 44.52
C SER A 13 24.06 -16.73 43.29
N LEU A 14 23.47 -15.66 42.76
CA LEU A 14 22.66 -15.71 41.54
C LEU A 14 23.45 -16.24 40.34
N THR A 15 24.71 -15.80 40.18
CA THR A 15 25.58 -16.29 39.10
C THR A 15 25.80 -17.80 39.19
N LYS A 16 26.08 -18.32 40.39
CA LYS A 16 26.22 -19.76 40.63
C LYS A 16 24.92 -20.52 40.32
N SER A 17 23.77 -20.00 40.77
CA SER A 17 22.46 -20.61 40.50
C SER A 17 22.16 -20.69 39.00
N VAL A 18 22.46 -19.65 38.22
CA VAL A 18 22.30 -19.65 36.76
C VAL A 18 23.18 -20.69 36.08
N MET A 19 24.42 -20.88 36.56
CA MET A 19 25.31 -21.91 36.02
C MET A 19 24.84 -23.32 36.39
N LEU A 20 24.40 -23.54 37.63
CA LEU A 20 23.82 -24.81 38.06
C LEU A 20 22.55 -25.17 37.26
N TYR A 21 21.71 -24.19 36.95
CA TYR A 21 20.53 -24.40 36.11
C TYR A 21 20.91 -24.82 34.68
N LYS A 22 22.03 -24.33 34.13
CA LYS A 22 22.52 -24.75 32.82
C LYS A 22 23.01 -26.20 32.81
N GLU A 23 23.55 -26.68 33.92
CA GLU A 23 23.97 -28.08 34.08
C GLU A 23 22.76 -29.01 34.35
N HIS A 24 21.70 -28.48 34.99
CA HIS A 24 20.49 -29.22 35.36
C HIS A 24 19.21 -28.50 34.90
N PRO A 25 18.92 -28.44 33.59
CA PRO A 25 17.82 -27.63 33.04
C PRO A 25 16.42 -28.13 33.39
N LEU A 26 16.30 -29.36 33.92
CA LEU A 26 15.03 -29.97 34.34
C LEU A 26 14.63 -29.60 35.79
N ASP A 27 15.47 -28.87 36.52
CA ASP A 27 15.13 -28.41 37.87
C ASP A 27 14.16 -27.22 37.81
N VAL A 28 12.88 -27.53 37.95
CA VAL A 28 11.77 -26.57 37.90
C VAL A 28 11.82 -25.56 39.06
N GLN A 29 12.31 -25.96 40.24
CA GLN A 29 12.34 -25.07 41.41
C GLN A 29 13.48 -24.06 41.30
N LEU A 30 14.65 -24.52 40.86
CA LEU A 30 15.79 -23.67 40.58
C LEU A 30 15.47 -22.66 39.47
N TYR A 31 14.83 -23.12 38.39
CA TYR A 31 14.36 -22.27 37.31
C TYR A 31 13.41 -21.17 37.78
N LYS A 32 12.37 -21.51 38.54
CA LYS A 32 11.41 -20.52 39.09
C LYS A 32 12.10 -19.45 39.93
N THR A 33 13.05 -19.86 40.76
CA THR A 33 13.80 -18.96 41.63
C THR A 33 14.65 -17.98 40.82
N ILE A 34 15.43 -18.48 39.86
CA ILE A 34 16.30 -17.67 39.01
C ILE A 34 15.47 -16.75 38.11
N ARG A 35 14.37 -17.26 37.54
CA ARG A 35 13.45 -16.48 36.71
C ARG A 35 12.86 -15.33 37.51
N SER A 36 12.35 -15.58 38.71
CA SER A 36 11.81 -14.53 39.59
C SER A 36 12.86 -13.47 39.93
N GLN A 37 14.10 -13.87 40.24
CA GLN A 37 15.20 -12.92 40.49
C GLN A 37 15.57 -12.12 39.24
N THR A 38 15.51 -12.75 38.06
CA THR A 38 15.76 -12.07 36.77
C THR A 38 14.65 -11.07 36.46
N GLU A 39 13.39 -11.41 36.73
CA GLU A 39 12.23 -10.52 36.57
C GLU A 39 12.38 -9.26 37.44
N GLN A 40 12.70 -9.43 38.72
CA GLN A 40 12.95 -8.32 39.64
C GLN A 40 14.09 -7.41 39.16
N LEU A 41 15.18 -8.01 38.66
CA LEU A 41 16.31 -7.25 38.12
C LEU A 41 15.94 -6.49 36.86
N LEU A 42 15.17 -7.08 35.94
CA LEU A 42 14.75 -6.42 34.70
C LEU A 42 13.81 -5.25 34.96
N TYR A 43 13.01 -5.31 36.02
CA TYR A 43 12.16 -4.20 36.46
C TYR A 43 12.97 -3.09 37.17
N ALA A 44 13.88 -3.44 38.09
CA ALA A 44 14.58 -2.47 38.93
C ALA A 44 15.82 -1.82 38.28
N LEU A 45 16.56 -2.55 37.43
CA LEU A 45 17.80 -2.06 36.83
C LEU A 45 17.64 -0.82 35.94
N PRO A 46 16.59 -0.66 35.10
CA PRO A 46 16.44 0.53 34.26
C PRO A 46 16.35 1.82 35.07
N SER A 47 15.55 1.84 36.14
CA SER A 47 15.44 2.96 37.08
C SER A 47 16.75 3.17 37.85
N TYR A 48 17.34 2.11 38.40
CA TYR A 48 18.60 2.18 39.14
C TYR A 48 19.77 2.75 38.30
N LEU A 49 19.79 2.44 37.00
CA LEU A 49 20.81 2.94 36.07
C LEU A 49 20.46 4.33 35.50
N HIS A 50 19.35 4.94 35.92
CA HIS A 50 18.81 6.20 35.39
C HIS A 50 18.62 6.18 33.87
N LEU A 51 18.15 5.05 33.34
CA LEU A 51 17.90 4.86 31.91
C LEU A 51 16.45 5.14 31.53
N LEU A 52 15.52 4.88 32.44
CA LEU A 52 14.08 5.02 32.28
C LEU A 52 13.48 5.60 33.56
N ASP A 53 12.37 6.32 33.42
CA ASP A 53 11.55 6.75 34.53
C ASP A 53 10.79 5.55 35.13
N GLU A 54 10.33 5.69 36.38
CA GLU A 54 9.66 4.59 37.10
C GLU A 54 8.39 4.11 36.38
N GLU A 55 7.64 5.03 35.76
CA GLU A 55 6.46 4.74 34.96
C GLU A 55 6.77 3.83 33.76
N ASP A 56 7.93 4.02 33.14
CA ASP A 56 8.39 3.26 31.96
C ASP A 56 9.00 1.89 32.31
N CYS A 57 9.37 1.68 33.58
CA CYS A 57 10.02 0.43 34.01
C CYS A 57 9.09 -0.78 33.92
N CYS A 58 7.78 -0.58 34.15
CA CYS A 58 6.78 -1.64 34.03
C CYS A 58 6.60 -2.08 32.57
N GLU A 59 6.46 -1.12 31.66
CA GLU A 59 6.35 -1.40 30.22
C GLU A 59 7.63 -2.04 29.66
N PHE A 60 8.80 -1.54 30.10
CA PHE A 60 10.08 -2.12 29.71
C PHE A 60 10.23 -3.57 30.20
N PHE A 61 9.76 -3.87 31.40
CA PHE A 61 9.73 -5.25 31.90
C PHE A 61 8.89 -6.15 30.99
N PHE A 62 7.67 -5.73 30.63
CA PHE A 62 6.84 -6.50 29.69
C PHE A 62 7.50 -6.67 28.32
N TYR A 63 8.17 -5.62 27.81
CA TYR A 63 8.95 -5.70 26.58
C TYR A 63 10.07 -6.77 26.63
N CYS A 64 10.61 -7.04 27.81
CA CYS A 64 11.66 -8.05 28.01
C CYS A 64 11.15 -9.41 28.49
N TYR A 65 9.87 -9.55 28.85
CA TYR A 65 9.34 -10.71 29.57
C TYR A 65 9.53 -12.03 28.80
N ASP A 66 9.16 -12.06 27.53
CA ASP A 66 9.30 -13.26 26.69
C ASP A 66 10.76 -13.61 26.38
N ALA A 67 11.68 -12.66 26.57
CA ALA A 67 13.11 -12.83 26.31
C ALA A 67 13.89 -13.30 27.55
N ILE A 68 13.26 -13.49 28.70
CA ILE A 68 13.93 -13.90 29.94
C ILE A 68 14.64 -15.24 29.79
N ASP A 69 13.96 -16.23 29.19
CA ASP A 69 14.54 -17.55 28.94
C ASP A 69 15.72 -17.49 27.97
N TYR A 70 15.67 -16.56 27.01
CA TYR A 70 16.78 -16.26 26.14
C TYR A 70 17.96 -15.64 26.90
N PHE A 71 17.72 -14.72 27.84
CA PHE A 71 18.81 -14.14 28.64
C PHE A 71 19.50 -15.16 29.53
N LEU A 72 18.73 -16.08 30.11
CA LEU A 72 19.25 -17.19 30.91
C LEU A 72 20.08 -18.16 30.06
N SER A 73 19.55 -18.61 28.92
CA SER A 73 20.26 -19.54 28.03
C SER A 73 21.52 -18.95 27.42
N MET A 74 21.54 -17.66 27.08
CA MET A 74 22.67 -17.01 26.40
C MET A 74 23.82 -16.60 27.31
N TYR A 75 23.60 -16.50 28.62
CA TYR A 75 24.68 -16.14 29.54
C TYR A 75 25.83 -17.16 29.50
N ARG A 76 27.07 -16.69 29.51
CA ARG A 76 28.26 -17.55 29.65
C ARG A 76 29.13 -16.99 30.76
N GLU A 77 29.57 -17.86 31.65
CA GLU A 77 30.52 -17.47 32.68
C GLU A 77 31.81 -16.97 32.03
N GLY A 78 32.29 -15.83 32.50
CA GLY A 78 33.42 -15.13 31.94
C GLY A 78 33.82 -13.99 32.86
N ARG A 79 34.16 -12.82 32.29
CA ARG A 79 34.61 -11.66 33.09
C ARG A 79 33.48 -10.93 33.83
N LEU A 80 32.22 -11.20 33.49
CA LEU A 80 31.05 -10.54 34.07
C LEU A 80 30.23 -11.56 34.85
N SER A 81 29.70 -11.14 36.01
CA SER A 81 28.65 -11.87 36.71
C SER A 81 27.34 -11.83 35.91
N TYR A 82 26.38 -12.69 36.26
CA TYR A 82 25.07 -12.68 35.60
C TYR A 82 24.37 -11.33 35.74
N LEU A 83 24.47 -10.68 36.91
CA LEU A 83 24.00 -9.32 37.12
C LEU A 83 24.71 -8.31 36.20
N GLY A 84 26.04 -8.40 36.07
CA GLY A 84 26.81 -7.54 35.17
C GLY A 84 26.43 -7.73 33.70
N TYR A 85 26.10 -8.97 33.31
CA TYR A 85 25.53 -9.27 32.00
C TYR A 85 24.15 -8.63 31.81
N LEU A 86 23.24 -8.78 32.78
CA LEU A 86 21.91 -8.15 32.72
C LEU A 86 21.98 -6.63 32.65
N VAL A 87 22.92 -5.99 33.35
CA VAL A 87 23.17 -4.54 33.23
C VAL A 87 23.48 -4.14 31.77
N GLN A 88 24.27 -4.94 31.05
CA GLN A 88 24.57 -4.69 29.63
C GLN A 88 23.34 -4.91 28.74
N VAL A 89 22.57 -5.98 29.02
CA VAL A 89 21.32 -6.26 28.31
C VAL A 89 20.34 -5.10 28.48
N VAL A 90 20.12 -4.64 29.72
CA VAL A 90 19.23 -3.52 30.04
C VAL A 90 19.69 -2.23 29.36
N LYS A 91 20.99 -1.89 29.41
CA LYS A 91 21.54 -0.71 28.70
C LYS A 91 21.30 -0.75 27.20
N LYS A 92 21.43 -1.93 26.58
CA LYS A 92 21.20 -2.07 25.14
C LYS A 92 19.72 -2.01 24.81
N ARG A 93 18.89 -2.79 25.52
CA ARG A 93 17.45 -2.93 25.26
C ARG A 93 16.67 -1.66 25.57
N SER A 94 17.02 -0.93 26.63
CA SER A 94 16.39 0.37 26.97
C SER A 94 16.48 1.37 25.82
N ARG A 95 17.63 1.48 25.14
CA ARG A 95 17.78 2.36 23.96
C ARG A 95 16.80 2.01 22.83
N PHE A 96 16.63 0.70 22.55
CA PHE A 96 15.68 0.25 21.54
C PHE A 96 14.24 0.49 21.99
N PHE A 97 13.92 0.22 23.26
CA PHE A 97 12.61 0.48 23.85
C PHE A 97 12.22 1.96 23.75
N ILE A 98 13.11 2.88 24.14
CA ILE A 98 12.88 4.34 24.03
C ILE A 98 12.66 4.75 22.57
N SER A 99 13.46 4.22 21.64
CA SER A 99 13.30 4.49 20.21
C SER A 99 11.96 3.96 19.66
N GLN A 100 11.53 2.78 20.10
CA GLN A 100 10.27 2.17 19.70
C GLN A 100 9.07 2.93 20.28
N LYS A 101 9.09 3.24 21.58
CA LYS A 101 8.05 4.00 22.27
C LYS A 101 7.90 5.39 21.66
N SER A 102 8.99 6.12 21.46
CA SER A 102 8.94 7.44 20.79
C SER A 102 8.41 7.38 19.35
N SER A 103 8.73 6.34 18.59
CA SER A 103 8.18 6.14 17.24
C SER A 103 6.69 5.82 17.26
N GLN A 104 6.24 5.02 18.23
CA GLN A 104 4.84 4.68 18.43
C GLN A 104 4.02 5.89 18.87
N THR A 105 4.50 6.66 19.85
CA THR A 105 3.86 7.92 20.28
C THR A 105 3.77 8.91 19.13
N LYS A 106 4.84 9.07 18.31
CA LYS A 106 4.78 9.91 17.11
C LYS A 106 3.73 9.43 16.11
N LYS A 107 3.63 8.11 15.90
CA LYS A 107 2.61 7.53 15.01
C LYS A 107 1.19 7.79 15.54
N GLU A 108 0.97 7.61 16.84
CA GLU A 108 -0.33 7.86 17.47
C GLU A 108 -0.72 9.34 17.39
N GLN A 109 0.23 10.25 17.63
CA GLN A 109 0.02 11.70 17.46
C GLN A 109 -0.33 12.06 16.01
N LEU A 110 0.36 11.48 15.03
CA LEU A 110 0.05 11.70 13.61
C LEU A 110 -1.33 11.14 13.25
N LEU A 111 -1.71 9.97 13.77
CA LEU A 111 -3.04 9.40 13.54
C LEU A 111 -4.15 10.30 14.12
N ALA A 112 -3.96 10.82 15.33
CA ALA A 112 -4.91 11.77 15.93
C ALA A 112 -5.03 13.06 15.12
N GLN A 113 -3.91 13.58 14.59
CA GLN A 113 -3.90 14.74 13.70
C GLN A 113 -4.59 14.44 12.36
N CYS A 114 -4.38 13.27 11.76
CA CYS A 114 -5.10 12.85 10.55
C CYS A 114 -6.62 12.77 10.77
N GLN A 115 -7.06 12.18 11.89
CA GLN A 115 -8.49 12.07 12.23
C GLN A 115 -9.16 13.45 12.38
N TYR A 116 -8.43 14.43 12.93
CA TYR A 116 -8.89 15.82 12.98
C TYR A 116 -9.10 16.41 11.58
N TYR A 117 -8.21 16.12 10.62
CA TYR A 117 -8.37 16.54 9.22
C TYR A 117 -9.53 15.83 8.51
N GLU A 118 -9.77 14.53 8.76
CA GLU A 118 -10.95 13.82 8.22
C GLU A 118 -12.26 14.49 8.70
N TYR A 119 -12.37 14.83 9.99
CA TYR A 119 -13.53 15.54 10.54
C TYR A 119 -13.70 16.97 9.99
N THR A 120 -12.61 17.64 9.62
CA THR A 120 -12.68 19.01 9.07
C THR A 120 -13.04 19.01 7.58
N LEU A 121 -12.69 17.95 6.85
CA LEU A 121 -13.04 17.76 5.44
C LEU A 121 -14.49 17.31 5.23
N GLU A 122 -15.16 16.75 6.23
CA GLU A 122 -16.60 16.44 6.19
C GLU A 122 -17.50 17.69 6.13
N GLU A 123 -16.98 18.89 6.43
CA GLU A 123 -17.72 20.16 6.30
C GLU A 123 -17.61 20.82 4.91
N GLU A 124 -16.70 20.35 4.04
CA GLU A 124 -16.64 20.76 2.63
C GLU A 124 -17.13 19.62 1.75
N ASP A 125 -18.39 19.71 1.29
CA ASP A 125 -18.99 18.85 0.27
C ASP A 125 -18.19 18.91 -1.06
N GLU A 126 -17.06 18.23 -1.14
CA GLU A 126 -16.47 17.80 -2.40
C GLU A 126 -16.80 16.32 -2.61
N VAL A 127 -17.86 16.09 -3.41
CA VAL A 127 -18.20 14.79 -3.99
C VAL A 127 -17.05 14.36 -4.91
N VAL A 128 -15.98 13.82 -4.33
CA VAL A 128 -14.97 13.09 -5.10
C VAL A 128 -15.59 11.74 -5.42
N GLU A 129 -16.19 11.61 -6.59
CA GLU A 129 -16.51 10.32 -7.19
C GLU A 129 -15.22 9.49 -7.18
N GLN A 130 -15.12 8.58 -6.21
CA GLN A 130 -14.06 7.60 -6.19
C GLN A 130 -14.32 6.68 -7.38
N ALA A 131 -13.55 6.83 -8.44
CA ALA A 131 -13.58 5.91 -9.56
C ALA A 131 -13.06 4.55 -9.06
N TYR A 132 -14.00 3.66 -8.73
CA TYR A 132 -13.72 2.28 -8.37
C TYR A 132 -13.38 1.51 -9.65
N TYR A 133 -12.10 1.36 -9.93
CA TYR A 133 -11.62 0.53 -11.03
C TYR A 133 -11.59 -0.93 -10.58
N HIS A 134 -12.67 -1.65 -10.84
CA HIS A 134 -12.71 -3.10 -10.64
C HIS A 134 -12.21 -3.81 -11.90
N THR A 135 -11.23 -4.70 -11.72
CA THR A 135 -10.90 -5.71 -12.73
C THR A 135 -11.94 -6.82 -12.68
N SER A 136 -12.67 -7.06 -13.77
CA SER A 136 -13.50 -8.27 -13.93
C SER A 136 -12.63 -9.52 -13.76
N ARG A 137 -12.75 -10.18 -12.60
CA ARG A 137 -11.86 -11.28 -12.15
C ARG A 137 -12.23 -12.67 -12.67
N CYS A 138 -13.16 -12.80 -13.62
CA CYS A 138 -13.80 -14.09 -13.86
C CYS A 138 -13.33 -14.86 -15.11
N ILE A 139 -12.46 -14.32 -15.97
CA ILE A 139 -12.03 -15.01 -17.21
C ILE A 139 -10.49 -15.04 -17.33
N GLU A 140 -9.94 -16.20 -17.69
CA GLU A 140 -8.49 -16.41 -17.84
C GLU A 140 -7.85 -15.38 -18.79
N GLN A 141 -6.89 -14.63 -18.25
CA GLN A 141 -6.03 -13.72 -19.01
C GLN A 141 -5.10 -14.53 -19.92
N THR A 142 -4.96 -14.11 -21.17
CA THR A 142 -3.98 -14.69 -22.11
C THR A 142 -2.73 -13.82 -22.24
N GLU A 143 -1.63 -14.40 -22.75
CA GLU A 143 -0.42 -13.63 -23.07
C GLU A 143 -0.73 -12.49 -24.06
N LEU A 144 -0.13 -11.32 -23.82
CA LEU A 144 -0.32 -10.11 -24.61
C LEU A 144 -0.07 -10.31 -26.12
N THR A 145 0.81 -11.25 -26.46
CA THR A 145 1.18 -11.66 -27.82
C THR A 145 0.00 -12.24 -28.61
N ARG A 146 -1.04 -12.73 -27.93
CA ARG A 146 -2.26 -13.28 -28.55
C ARG A 146 -3.32 -12.22 -28.86
N LEU A 147 -3.17 -10.99 -28.37
CA LEU A 147 -4.14 -9.92 -28.58
C LEU A 147 -4.47 -9.66 -30.07
N PRO A 148 -3.50 -9.64 -31.02
CA PRO A 148 -3.81 -9.53 -32.45
C PRO A 148 -4.67 -10.68 -32.97
N GLN A 149 -4.48 -11.90 -32.46
CA GLN A 149 -5.27 -13.06 -32.89
C GLN A 149 -6.70 -12.96 -32.38
N LEU A 150 -6.88 -12.59 -31.11
CA LEU A 150 -8.21 -12.32 -30.54
C LEU A 150 -8.94 -11.20 -31.30
N PHE A 151 -8.23 -10.13 -31.65
CA PHE A 151 -8.76 -9.05 -32.49
C PHE A 151 -9.27 -9.56 -33.84
N LEU A 152 -8.48 -10.39 -34.53
CA LEU A 152 -8.88 -10.98 -35.81
C LEU A 152 -10.10 -11.91 -35.67
N SER A 153 -10.17 -12.72 -34.61
CA SER A 153 -11.32 -13.58 -34.34
C SER A 153 -12.60 -12.77 -34.12
N LEU A 154 -12.51 -11.62 -33.44
CA LEU A 154 -13.65 -10.73 -33.20
C LEU A 154 -14.13 -10.00 -34.47
N LEU A 155 -13.34 -9.95 -35.56
CA LEU A 155 -13.79 -9.34 -36.82
C LEU A 155 -14.86 -10.16 -37.53
N GLN A 156 -15.02 -11.44 -37.18
CA GLN A 156 -16.08 -12.29 -37.73
C GLN A 156 -17.29 -12.28 -36.79
N PRO A 157 -18.49 -11.93 -37.28
CA PRO A 157 -19.70 -12.08 -36.48
C PRO A 157 -20.01 -13.57 -36.26
N SER A 158 -20.60 -13.85 -35.10
CA SER A 158 -21.15 -15.15 -34.73
C SER A 158 -22.31 -15.52 -35.64
N THR A 159 -22.55 -16.82 -35.77
CA THR A 159 -23.66 -17.39 -36.54
C THR A 159 -25.02 -17.17 -35.87
N LYS A 160 -25.05 -16.70 -34.61
CA LYS A 160 -26.28 -16.42 -33.85
C LYS A 160 -26.48 -14.91 -33.69
N PRO A 161 -27.28 -14.27 -34.55
CA PRO A 161 -27.57 -12.84 -34.43
C PRO A 161 -28.47 -12.57 -33.22
N HIS A 162 -28.08 -11.61 -32.38
CA HIS A 162 -28.90 -11.13 -31.27
C HIS A 162 -29.90 -10.06 -31.74
N VAL A 163 -31.10 -10.01 -31.18
CA VAL A 163 -32.06 -8.93 -31.47
C VAL A 163 -31.83 -7.79 -30.49
N MET A 164 -31.76 -6.56 -30.99
CA MET A 164 -31.65 -5.35 -30.16
C MET A 164 -33.03 -4.72 -30.00
N ASP A 165 -33.37 -4.34 -28.77
CA ASP A 165 -34.72 -3.89 -28.42
C ASP A 165 -35.05 -2.52 -29.03
N THR A 166 -34.09 -1.60 -29.01
CA THR A 166 -34.32 -0.19 -29.41
C THR A 166 -33.91 0.08 -30.87
N GLU A 167 -34.63 1.00 -31.53
CA GLU A 167 -34.34 1.45 -32.90
C GLU A 167 -32.92 2.05 -33.05
N PRO A 168 -32.43 2.90 -32.13
CA PRO A 168 -31.06 3.42 -32.15
C PRO A 168 -29.99 2.31 -32.14
N LEU A 169 -30.15 1.31 -31.27
CA LEU A 169 -29.22 0.19 -31.17
C LEU A 169 -29.28 -0.72 -32.39
N ARG A 170 -30.45 -0.92 -32.99
CA ARG A 170 -30.59 -1.65 -34.26
C ARG A 170 -29.85 -0.95 -35.39
N LYS A 171 -29.99 0.38 -35.53
CA LYS A 171 -29.24 1.17 -36.52
C LYS A 171 -27.73 1.06 -36.32
N LEU A 172 -27.28 1.21 -35.07
CA LEU A 172 -25.86 1.10 -34.72
C LEU A 172 -25.33 -0.31 -35.05
N LYS A 173 -26.05 -1.35 -34.66
CA LYS A 173 -25.72 -2.75 -34.97
C LYS A 173 -25.54 -2.97 -36.47
N THR A 174 -26.50 -2.56 -37.29
CA THR A 174 -26.41 -2.67 -38.75
C THR A 174 -25.20 -1.91 -39.31
N ALA A 175 -24.88 -0.73 -38.77
CA ALA A 175 -23.70 0.02 -39.17
C ALA A 175 -22.39 -0.70 -38.80
N LEU A 176 -22.34 -1.37 -37.65
CA LEU A 176 -21.19 -2.11 -37.14
C LEU A 176 -21.00 -3.47 -37.83
N GLN A 177 -22.01 -4.04 -38.47
CA GLN A 177 -21.86 -5.25 -39.30
C GLN A 177 -20.95 -5.01 -40.53
N ARG A 178 -20.75 -3.76 -40.94
CA ARG A 178 -19.76 -3.43 -41.98
C ARG A 178 -18.35 -3.65 -41.44
N GLY A 179 -17.56 -4.51 -42.10
CA GLY A 179 -16.23 -4.91 -41.61
C GLY A 179 -15.29 -3.76 -41.25
N ALA A 180 -15.33 -2.64 -41.99
CA ALA A 180 -14.55 -1.44 -41.66
C ALA A 180 -14.99 -0.78 -40.34
N ASN A 181 -16.29 -0.65 -40.11
CA ASN A 181 -16.84 -0.04 -38.89
C ASN A 181 -16.65 -0.96 -37.69
N ARG A 182 -16.83 -2.27 -37.88
CA ARG A 182 -16.53 -3.29 -36.86
C ARG A 182 -15.10 -3.16 -36.35
N LYS A 183 -14.15 -3.14 -37.28
CA LYS A 183 -12.72 -3.02 -36.97
C LYS A 183 -12.45 -1.74 -36.18
N ARG A 184 -13.02 -0.61 -36.61
CA ARG A 184 -12.87 0.69 -35.94
C ARG A 184 -13.46 0.67 -34.54
N PHE A 185 -14.62 0.04 -34.36
CA PHE A 185 -15.28 -0.06 -33.06
C PHE A 185 -14.49 -0.90 -32.07
N LEU A 186 -13.99 -2.08 -32.50
CA LEU A 186 -13.10 -2.91 -31.67
C LEU A 186 -11.81 -2.16 -31.26
N ILE A 187 -11.25 -1.34 -32.15
CA ILE A 187 -10.11 -0.47 -31.82
C ILE A 187 -10.49 0.55 -30.75
N VAL A 188 -11.68 1.15 -30.82
CA VAL A 188 -12.17 2.11 -29.81
C VAL A 188 -12.36 1.44 -28.46
N LEU A 189 -12.91 0.23 -28.42
CA LEU A 189 -13.06 -0.53 -27.17
C LEU A 189 -11.71 -0.81 -26.50
N SER A 190 -10.62 -0.87 -27.27
CA SER A 190 -9.25 -1.03 -26.73
C SER A 190 -8.64 0.24 -26.17
N VAL A 191 -9.26 1.42 -26.32
CA VAL A 191 -8.78 2.64 -25.68
C VAL A 191 -9.00 2.59 -24.17
N SER A 192 -10.16 2.10 -23.75
CA SER A 192 -10.58 1.96 -22.35
C SER A 192 -11.18 0.56 -22.12
N PRO A 193 -10.33 -0.49 -22.16
CA PRO A 193 -10.80 -1.87 -22.09
C PRO A 193 -11.45 -2.24 -20.75
N ASP A 194 -11.10 -1.54 -19.68
CA ASP A 194 -11.67 -1.69 -18.34
C ASP A 194 -13.14 -1.25 -18.28
N LEU A 195 -13.45 -0.06 -18.79
CA LEU A 195 -14.82 0.46 -18.82
C LEU A 195 -15.73 -0.42 -19.68
N ALA A 196 -15.23 -0.84 -20.85
CA ALA A 196 -15.97 -1.71 -21.77
C ALA A 196 -16.24 -3.09 -21.16
N GLY A 197 -15.26 -3.66 -20.46
CA GLY A 197 -15.35 -5.00 -19.88
C GLY A 197 -16.20 -5.10 -18.62
N THR A 198 -16.32 -4.02 -17.85
CA THR A 198 -17.01 -4.05 -16.54
C THR A 198 -18.50 -3.76 -16.65
N TYR A 199 -18.89 -2.79 -17.47
CA TYR A 199 -20.28 -2.27 -17.45
C TYR A 199 -21.10 -2.62 -18.68
N LEU A 200 -20.45 -2.93 -19.80
CA LEU A 200 -21.10 -3.01 -21.10
C LEU A 200 -20.83 -4.34 -21.82
N LEU A 201 -20.23 -5.32 -21.16
CA LEU A 201 -19.71 -6.52 -21.83
C LEU A 201 -20.81 -7.29 -22.58
N GLU A 202 -21.92 -7.59 -21.92
CA GLU A 202 -23.05 -8.33 -22.49
C GLU A 202 -23.70 -7.55 -23.66
N ASP A 203 -23.92 -6.25 -23.47
CA ASP A 203 -24.48 -5.36 -24.49
C ASP A 203 -23.56 -5.23 -25.70
N LEU A 204 -22.26 -5.08 -25.49
CA LEU A 204 -21.25 -4.98 -26.54
C LEU A 204 -21.09 -6.30 -27.30
N ALA A 205 -21.14 -7.44 -26.59
CA ALA A 205 -21.11 -8.76 -27.21
C ALA A 205 -22.34 -8.95 -28.12
N SER A 206 -23.51 -8.55 -27.64
CA SER A 206 -24.78 -8.62 -28.38
C SER A 206 -24.81 -7.64 -29.56
N LEU A 207 -24.26 -6.43 -29.40
CA LEU A 207 -24.15 -5.41 -30.44
C LEU A 207 -23.21 -5.84 -31.57
N LEU A 208 -22.11 -6.50 -31.21
CA LEU A 208 -21.11 -7.02 -32.14
C LEU A 208 -21.45 -8.42 -32.67
N ASP A 209 -22.49 -9.09 -32.18
CA ASP A 209 -22.75 -10.50 -32.47
C ASP A 209 -21.49 -11.35 -32.26
N VAL A 210 -20.89 -11.30 -31.07
CA VAL A 210 -19.74 -12.15 -30.70
C VAL A 210 -20.03 -12.91 -29.42
N GLU A 211 -19.29 -13.99 -29.20
CA GLU A 211 -19.31 -14.68 -27.92
C GLU A 211 -18.73 -13.77 -26.83
N GLU A 212 -19.46 -13.64 -25.73
CA GLU A 212 -19.09 -12.81 -24.59
C GLU A 212 -17.71 -13.21 -24.03
N GLU A 213 -17.45 -14.52 -23.93
CA GLU A 213 -16.16 -15.04 -23.46
C GLU A 213 -14.99 -14.57 -24.33
N LEU A 214 -15.18 -14.54 -25.65
CA LEU A 214 -14.16 -14.08 -26.60
C LEU A 214 -13.91 -12.58 -26.46
N LEU A 215 -14.97 -11.77 -26.34
CA LEU A 215 -14.85 -10.32 -26.13
C LEU A 215 -14.20 -10.01 -24.79
N SER A 216 -14.60 -10.71 -23.74
CA SER A 216 -14.03 -10.55 -22.40
C SER A 216 -12.55 -10.91 -22.37
N ARG A 217 -12.15 -12.04 -22.97
CA ARG A 217 -10.75 -12.44 -23.08
C ARG A 217 -9.91 -11.38 -23.83
N TYR A 218 -10.46 -10.77 -24.87
CA TYR A 218 -9.82 -9.67 -25.59
C TYR A 218 -9.63 -8.43 -24.71
N LEU A 219 -10.69 -7.94 -24.06
CA LEU A 219 -10.64 -6.75 -23.20
C LEU A 219 -9.73 -6.97 -21.99
N ASN A 220 -9.82 -8.12 -21.33
CA ASN A 220 -8.96 -8.47 -20.20
C ASN A 220 -7.49 -8.56 -20.60
N THR A 221 -7.18 -9.10 -21.79
CA THR A 221 -5.81 -9.13 -22.30
C THR A 221 -5.30 -7.71 -22.61
N ALA A 222 -6.16 -6.80 -23.08
CA ALA A 222 -5.80 -5.39 -23.25
C ALA A 222 -5.59 -4.67 -21.90
N CYS A 223 -6.36 -5.03 -20.86
CA CYS A 223 -6.21 -4.50 -19.50
C CYS A 223 -4.84 -4.79 -18.87
N LEU A 224 -4.13 -5.85 -19.27
CA LEU A 224 -2.75 -6.12 -18.82
C LEU A 224 -1.79 -4.94 -19.09
N MET A 225 -2.07 -4.09 -20.07
CA MET A 225 -1.29 -2.88 -20.32
C MET A 225 -1.66 -1.71 -19.42
N LEU A 226 -2.89 -1.70 -18.89
CA LEU A 226 -3.31 -0.76 -17.86
C LEU A 226 -2.75 -1.14 -16.50
N GLU A 227 -2.49 -2.43 -16.22
CA GLU A 227 -1.88 -2.86 -14.93
C GLU A 227 -0.53 -2.18 -14.66
N LYS A 228 0.32 -2.00 -15.68
CA LYS A 228 1.58 -1.26 -15.52
C LYS A 228 1.35 0.22 -15.18
N LYS A 229 0.32 0.84 -15.77
CA LYS A 229 -0.07 2.20 -15.43
C LYS A 229 -0.67 2.27 -14.02
N GLN A 230 -1.43 1.25 -13.61
CA GLN A 230 -1.97 1.13 -12.27
C GLN A 230 -0.86 1.03 -11.24
N GLN A 231 0.14 0.18 -11.48
CA GLN A 231 1.28 0.07 -10.57
C GLN A 231 2.01 1.42 -10.45
N CYS A 232 2.24 2.09 -11.58
CA CYS A 232 2.87 3.41 -11.58
C CYS A 232 2.04 4.44 -10.77
N LYS A 233 0.71 4.43 -10.92
CA LYS A 233 -0.21 5.27 -10.13
C LYS A 233 -0.10 4.95 -8.64
N THR A 234 -0.17 3.67 -8.26
CA THR A 234 -0.02 3.22 -6.86
C THR A 234 1.31 3.67 -6.26
N ASP A 235 2.40 3.57 -7.03
CA ASP A 235 3.73 4.00 -6.58
C ASP A 235 3.78 5.54 -6.38
N PHE A 236 3.16 6.31 -7.27
CA PHE A 236 3.04 7.76 -7.11
C PHE A 236 2.16 8.14 -5.92
N GLU A 237 1.04 7.45 -5.69
CA GLU A 237 0.17 7.63 -4.53
C GLU A 237 0.91 7.32 -3.23
N ALA A 238 1.66 6.23 -3.16
CA ALA A 238 2.49 5.89 -2.01
C ALA A 238 3.55 6.98 -1.72
N LEU A 239 4.18 7.51 -2.75
CA LEU A 239 5.14 8.61 -2.63
C LEU A 239 4.44 9.91 -2.17
N SER A 240 3.28 10.23 -2.73
CA SER A 240 2.46 11.38 -2.35
C SER A 240 2.06 11.30 -0.87
N ASN A 241 1.58 10.13 -0.43
CA ASN A 241 1.23 9.87 0.97
C ASN A 241 2.42 10.03 1.91
N ARG A 242 3.64 9.67 1.47
CA ARG A 242 4.85 9.92 2.24
C ARG A 242 5.12 11.42 2.42
N HIS A 243 4.95 12.22 1.35
CA HIS A 243 5.09 13.67 1.44
C HIS A 243 4.02 14.32 2.30
N PHE A 244 2.77 13.83 2.23
CA PHE A 244 1.68 14.27 3.09
C PHE A 244 1.98 14.00 4.57
N ARG A 245 2.38 12.76 4.91
CA ARG A 245 2.82 12.42 6.28
C ARG A 245 3.95 13.32 6.77
N ARG A 246 4.95 13.58 5.91
CA ARG A 246 6.06 14.46 6.26
C ARG A 246 5.59 15.90 6.51
N LEU A 247 4.59 16.37 5.78
CA LEU A 247 4.01 17.69 5.98
C LEU A 247 3.33 17.77 7.36
N LEU A 248 2.54 16.76 7.74
CA LEU A 248 1.94 16.66 9.07
C LEU A 248 2.99 16.63 10.18
N GLU A 249 4.08 15.85 10.00
CA GLU A 249 5.20 15.84 10.94
C GLU A 249 5.81 17.24 11.13
N ILE A 250 6.04 17.97 10.04
CA ILE A 250 6.61 19.33 10.09
C ILE A 250 5.64 20.30 10.78
N GLU A 251 4.34 20.20 10.50
CA GLU A 251 3.33 21.04 11.15
C GLU A 251 3.26 20.76 12.66
N SER A 252 3.30 19.49 13.05
CA SER A 252 3.38 19.04 14.44
C SER A 252 4.67 19.52 15.14
N GLU A 253 5.80 19.56 14.43
CA GLU A 253 7.07 20.10 14.94
C GLU A 253 6.99 21.63 15.09
N LEU A 254 6.40 22.34 14.12
CA LEU A 254 6.21 23.81 14.15
C LEU A 254 5.32 24.29 15.31
N GLU A 255 4.28 23.54 15.65
CA GLU A 255 3.39 23.86 16.78
C GLU A 255 4.11 23.86 18.13
N ARG A 256 5.13 23.00 18.28
CA ARG A 256 5.85 22.79 19.54
C ARG A 256 7.20 23.50 19.60
N GLU A 257 7.69 24.01 18.47
CA GLU A 257 9.00 24.64 18.39
C GLU A 257 8.97 26.09 18.90
N ALA A 258 9.74 26.34 19.96
CA ALA A 258 9.88 27.64 20.60
C ALA A 258 11.11 28.42 20.07
N ASP A 259 12.08 27.74 19.45
CA ASP A 259 13.25 28.39 18.86
C ASP A 259 12.93 28.99 17.49
N GLU A 260 12.96 30.32 17.41
CA GLU A 260 12.69 31.10 16.18
C GLU A 260 13.54 30.68 14.98
N ALA A 261 14.81 30.34 15.21
CA ALA A 261 15.73 29.96 14.14
C ALA A 261 15.42 28.55 13.59
N LYS A 262 14.97 27.64 14.44
CA LYS A 262 14.49 26.32 14.01
C LYS A 262 13.12 26.41 13.36
N ARG A 263 12.23 27.24 13.89
CA ARG A 263 10.91 27.53 13.33
C ARG A 263 11.02 28.03 11.88
N ALA A 264 11.92 28.98 11.62
CA ALA A 264 12.19 29.47 10.26
C ALA A 264 12.69 28.37 9.30
N LYS A 265 13.55 27.45 9.77
CA LYS A 265 14.01 26.30 8.98
C LYS A 265 12.88 25.32 8.69
N LEU A 266 12.05 25.03 9.68
CA LEU A 266 10.89 24.15 9.55
C LEU A 266 9.86 24.73 8.58
N GLU A 267 9.61 26.04 8.60
CA GLU A 267 8.70 26.71 7.65
C GLU A 267 9.22 26.62 6.21
N SER A 268 10.53 26.82 6.00
CA SER A 268 11.15 26.63 4.68
C SER A 268 11.00 25.18 4.19
N LEU A 269 11.19 24.20 5.09
CA LEU A 269 11.02 22.79 4.78
C LEU A 269 9.55 22.45 4.49
N ARG A 270 8.59 23.04 5.21
CA ARG A 270 7.15 22.91 4.99
C ARG A 270 6.77 23.39 3.59
N GLN A 271 7.17 24.60 3.22
CA GLN A 271 6.89 25.18 1.90
C GLN A 271 7.49 24.35 0.75
N TRP A 272 8.70 23.81 0.93
CA TRP A 272 9.29 22.90 -0.04
C TRP A 272 8.50 21.61 -0.15
N THR A 273 8.18 20.97 0.98
CA THR A 273 7.44 19.70 1.03
C THR A 273 6.04 19.85 0.44
N GLN A 274 5.36 20.95 0.72
CA GLN A 274 4.04 21.27 0.17
C GLN A 274 4.08 21.44 -1.36
N ARG A 275 5.10 22.14 -1.90
CA ARG A 275 5.28 22.26 -3.36
C ARG A 275 5.49 20.91 -4.02
N VAL A 276 6.34 20.06 -3.44
CA VAL A 276 6.59 18.70 -3.95
C VAL A 276 5.31 17.86 -3.90
N TYR A 277 4.58 17.90 -2.78
CA TYR A 277 3.30 17.21 -2.63
C TYR A 277 2.28 17.64 -3.69
N LYS A 278 2.05 18.96 -3.86
CA LYS A 278 1.12 19.48 -4.87
C LYS A 278 1.49 19.03 -6.29
N ALA A 279 2.76 19.16 -6.66
CA ALA A 279 3.23 18.69 -7.97
C ALA A 279 3.01 17.18 -8.18
N LYS A 280 3.10 16.37 -7.13
CA LYS A 280 2.82 14.93 -7.19
C LYS A 280 1.33 14.63 -7.31
N VAL A 281 0.48 15.35 -6.59
CA VAL A 281 -0.97 15.25 -6.72
C VAL A 281 -1.41 15.64 -8.13
N GLU A 282 -0.87 16.71 -8.69
CA GLU A 282 -1.12 17.12 -10.08
C GLU A 282 -0.66 16.06 -11.08
N GLN A 283 0.51 15.45 -10.87
CA GLN A 283 0.97 14.33 -11.69
C GLN A 283 0.00 13.15 -11.63
N ILE A 284 -0.49 12.77 -10.45
CA ILE A 284 -1.46 11.67 -10.28
C ILE A 284 -2.79 12.02 -10.97
N ARG A 285 -3.31 13.24 -10.76
CA ARG A 285 -4.55 13.70 -11.39
C ARG A 285 -4.44 13.77 -12.91
N GLY A 286 -3.26 14.06 -13.44
CA GLY A 286 -2.97 14.06 -14.88
C GLY A 286 -2.69 12.69 -15.49
N LEU A 287 -2.62 11.61 -14.71
CA LEU A 287 -2.43 10.26 -15.25
C LEU A 287 -3.72 9.78 -15.92
N GLU A 288 -3.75 9.87 -17.25
CA GLU A 288 -4.81 9.25 -18.05
C GLU A 288 -4.72 7.71 -18.01
N PHE A 289 -5.81 7.09 -17.56
CA PHE A 289 -5.93 5.65 -17.41
C PHE A 289 -6.45 4.96 -18.67
N ASN A 290 -5.98 5.39 -19.83
CA ASN A 290 -6.35 4.83 -21.14
C ASN A 290 -5.11 4.36 -21.91
N LEU A 291 -5.28 3.46 -22.87
CA LEU A 291 -4.19 3.13 -23.80
C LEU A 291 -4.03 4.27 -24.81
N SER A 292 -2.79 4.74 -24.97
CA SER A 292 -2.49 5.72 -26.02
C SER A 292 -2.70 5.10 -27.40
N HIS A 293 -3.05 5.92 -28.40
CA HIS A 293 -3.26 5.43 -29.77
C HIS A 293 -2.02 4.73 -30.35
N SER A 294 -0.82 5.14 -29.94
CA SER A 294 0.43 4.45 -30.30
C SER A 294 0.56 3.07 -29.66
N GLN A 295 0.15 2.92 -28.40
CA GLN A 295 0.14 1.63 -27.72
C GLN A 295 -0.84 0.68 -28.40
N ILE A 296 -2.07 1.14 -28.69
CA ILE A 296 -3.09 0.35 -29.40
C ILE A 296 -2.58 -0.04 -30.79
N GLY A 297 -1.97 0.90 -31.52
CA GLY A 297 -1.38 0.61 -32.84
C GLY A 297 -0.33 -0.49 -32.79
N SER A 298 0.58 -0.42 -31.82
CA SER A 298 1.58 -1.47 -31.60
C SER A 298 0.96 -2.80 -31.17
N LEU A 299 -0.08 -2.78 -30.34
CA LEU A 299 -0.72 -3.97 -29.78
C LEU A 299 -1.54 -4.75 -30.80
N LEU A 300 -2.25 -4.04 -31.68
CA LEU A 300 -3.12 -4.62 -32.69
C LEU A 300 -2.44 -4.78 -34.06
N ASN A 301 -1.15 -4.42 -34.17
CA ASN A 301 -0.42 -4.34 -35.43
C ASN A 301 -1.14 -3.48 -36.48
N VAL A 302 -1.63 -2.30 -36.06
CA VAL A 302 -2.27 -1.32 -36.93
C VAL A 302 -1.54 0.03 -36.87
N PRO A 303 -1.51 0.81 -37.97
CA PRO A 303 -0.92 2.15 -37.92
C PRO A 303 -1.62 3.05 -36.90
N LYS A 304 -0.87 3.90 -36.19
CA LYS A 304 -1.43 4.90 -35.26
C LYS A 304 -2.53 5.74 -35.92
N GLY A 305 -2.32 6.21 -37.16
CA GLY A 305 -3.33 6.98 -37.90
C GLY A 305 -4.63 6.21 -38.17
N THR A 306 -4.59 4.88 -38.21
CA THR A 306 -5.79 4.03 -38.26
C THR A 306 -6.54 4.08 -36.93
N VAL A 307 -5.84 4.12 -35.80
CA VAL A 307 -6.46 4.29 -34.48
C VAL A 307 -7.10 5.67 -34.35
N ASP A 308 -6.35 6.73 -34.69
CA ASP A 308 -6.82 8.12 -34.67
C ASP A 308 -8.12 8.28 -35.49
N SER A 309 -8.11 7.76 -36.73
CA SER A 309 -9.27 7.80 -37.60
C SER A 309 -10.42 6.94 -37.09
N SER A 310 -10.14 5.77 -36.51
CA SER A 310 -11.17 4.88 -35.92
C SER A 310 -11.95 5.60 -34.82
N VAL A 311 -11.26 6.25 -33.88
CA VAL A 311 -11.88 7.02 -32.80
C VAL A 311 -12.76 8.13 -33.36
N HIS A 312 -12.23 8.94 -34.29
CA HIS A 312 -12.97 10.03 -34.91
C HIS A 312 -14.24 9.55 -35.65
N TYR A 313 -14.13 8.50 -36.46
CA TYR A 313 -15.26 7.97 -37.22
C TYR A 313 -16.32 7.34 -36.32
N MET A 314 -15.91 6.57 -35.30
CA MET A 314 -16.86 5.93 -34.39
C MET A 314 -17.59 6.93 -33.51
N LYS A 315 -16.90 7.98 -33.02
CA LYS A 315 -17.57 9.06 -32.30
C LYS A 315 -18.71 9.67 -33.14
N ARG A 316 -18.43 10.00 -34.41
CA ARG A 316 -19.44 10.54 -35.33
C ARG A 316 -20.57 9.53 -35.61
N LEU A 317 -20.23 8.26 -35.82
CA LEU A 317 -21.22 7.22 -36.11
C LEU A 317 -22.16 6.97 -34.91
N ILE A 318 -21.60 6.88 -33.70
CA ILE A 318 -22.36 6.67 -32.47
C ILE A 318 -23.32 7.84 -32.25
N SER A 319 -22.83 9.08 -32.35
CA SER A 319 -23.69 10.28 -32.26
C SER A 319 -24.82 10.26 -33.28
N GLN A 320 -24.56 9.88 -34.53
CA GLN A 320 -25.61 9.78 -35.55
C GLN A 320 -26.67 8.70 -35.28
N CYS A 321 -26.33 7.68 -34.49
CA CYS A 321 -27.24 6.57 -34.21
C CYS A 321 -27.98 6.75 -32.89
N LEU A 322 -27.32 7.32 -31.87
CA LEU A 322 -27.79 7.35 -30.49
C LEU A 322 -28.23 8.73 -30.00
N ASP A 323 -27.73 9.82 -30.58
CA ASP A 323 -28.19 11.17 -30.19
C ASP A 323 -29.54 11.44 -30.87
N GLU A 324 -30.53 11.90 -30.09
CA GLU A 324 -31.83 12.32 -30.62
C GLU A 324 -31.65 13.49 -31.59
N THR A 325 -32.11 13.35 -32.83
CA THR A 325 -32.39 14.49 -33.73
C THR A 325 -33.74 15.09 -33.41
#